data_AF-A0ABD1KSM2-F1
#
_entry.id   AF-A0ABD1KSM2-F1
#
_cell.length_a   1.000
_cell.length_b   1.000
_cell.length_c   1.000
_cell.angle_alpha   90.00
_cell.angle_beta   90.00
_cell.angle_gamma   90.00
#
_symmetry.space_group_name_H-M   'P 1'
#
loop_
_entity.id
_entity.type
_entity.pdbx_description
1 polymer ?
#
loop_
_entity_poly.entity_id
_entity_poly.type
_entity_poly.pdbx_seq_one_letter_code
_entity_poly.pdbx_strand_id
1 'polypeptide(L)'
;MDVDKILFLLLSLFTSVSTSQFPSSITVQEWVQQMQTDLVSLIEAESGAQDLIKIFHYYRKHFTVEHNNAQELVTSAASNIEKLLLSRSRALKNLATAAEELQMRHQWQDEFEEGDMLYYNAKDDNESDTDFSKHRLKPDFKEDSAFKRMVSFNHTAVHIPTDIYEGCK
;
A
#
# COMPACT_ATOMS: atom_id res chain seq x y z
N MET A 1 -65.94 -24.17 48.78
CA MET A 1 -65.51 -24.76 47.50
C MET A 1 -66.60 -24.43 46.48
N ASP A 2 -66.43 -23.67 45.41
CA ASP A 2 -65.20 -23.27 44.72
C ASP A 2 -65.53 -22.20 43.65
N VAL A 3 -66.27 -21.14 44.01
CA VAL A 3 -66.60 -20.04 43.05
C VAL A 3 -65.32 -19.35 42.58
N ASP A 4 -64.36 -19.17 43.49
CA ASP A 4 -63.01 -18.71 43.15
C ASP A 4 -62.28 -19.69 42.24
N LYS A 5 -62.46 -21.01 42.41
CA LYS A 5 -61.84 -21.97 41.49
C LYS A 5 -62.55 -22.03 40.14
N ILE A 6 -63.86 -21.77 40.07
CA ILE A 6 -64.60 -21.64 38.80
C ILE A 6 -64.14 -20.38 38.06
N LEU A 7 -63.93 -19.26 38.77
CA LEU A 7 -63.40 -18.02 38.20
C LEU A 7 -61.95 -18.22 37.72
N PHE A 8 -61.11 -18.91 38.48
CA PHE A 8 -59.75 -19.29 38.05
C PHE A 8 -59.76 -20.24 36.85
N LEU A 9 -60.71 -21.19 36.80
CA LEU A 9 -60.89 -22.09 35.65
C LEU A 9 -61.33 -21.30 34.41
N LEU A 10 -62.23 -20.32 34.58
CA LEU A 10 -62.71 -19.46 33.49
C LEU A 10 -61.61 -18.53 32.98
N LEU A 11 -60.81 -17.93 33.87
CA LEU A 11 -59.65 -17.11 33.49
C LEU A 11 -58.58 -17.94 32.76
N SER A 12 -58.38 -19.20 33.14
CA SER A 12 -57.42 -20.09 32.46
C SER A 12 -57.81 -20.47 31.04
N LEU A 13 -59.10 -20.39 30.69
CA LEU A 13 -59.62 -20.62 29.34
C LEU A 13 -59.40 -19.42 28.40
N PHE A 14 -59.23 -18.22 28.95
CA PHE A 14 -58.93 -16.99 28.17
C PHE A 14 -57.45 -16.67 28.08
N THR A 15 -56.60 -17.30 28.89
CA THR A 15 -55.15 -17.25 28.70
C THR A 15 -54.73 -18.26 27.63
N SER A 16 -55.18 -18.05 26.40
CA SER A 16 -54.41 -18.53 25.26
C SER A 16 -53.12 -17.72 25.24
N VAL A 17 -52.11 -18.21 25.96
CA VAL A 17 -50.72 -17.87 25.65
C VAL A 17 -50.57 -18.28 24.19
N SER A 18 -50.56 -17.30 23.29
CA SER A 18 -50.16 -17.51 21.92
C SER A 18 -48.73 -18.03 21.99
N THR A 19 -48.55 -19.35 22.01
CA THR A 19 -47.25 -19.96 21.70
C THR A 19 -46.89 -19.37 20.35
N SER A 20 -45.90 -18.47 20.34
CA SER A 20 -45.37 -17.85 19.12
C SER A 20 -45.00 -18.99 18.18
N GLN A 21 -45.91 -19.30 17.27
CA GLN A 21 -45.67 -20.31 16.26
C GLN A 21 -44.70 -19.67 15.27
N PHE A 22 -43.57 -20.33 15.04
CA PHE A 22 -42.59 -19.84 14.08
C PHE A 22 -43.30 -19.56 12.75
N PRO A 23 -43.10 -18.36 12.15
CA PRO A 23 -43.83 -17.97 10.96
C PRO A 23 -43.65 -18.99 9.84
N SER A 24 -44.72 -19.22 9.08
CA SER A 24 -44.67 -20.15 7.95
C SER A 24 -43.66 -19.66 6.92
N SER A 25 -43.10 -20.59 6.12
CA SER A 25 -42.15 -20.23 5.05
C SER A 25 -42.72 -19.19 4.08
N ILE A 26 -44.03 -19.21 3.83
CA ILE A 26 -44.72 -18.25 2.96
C ILE A 26 -44.71 -16.86 3.58
N THR A 27 -45.01 -16.76 4.88
CA THR A 27 -45.00 -15.49 5.63
C THR A 27 -43.60 -14.86 5.66
N VAL A 28 -42.57 -15.66 5.87
CA VAL A 28 -41.18 -15.17 5.84
C VAL A 28 -40.80 -14.68 4.43
N GLN A 29 -41.25 -15.38 3.39
CA GLN A 29 -41.01 -14.97 2.01
C GLN A 29 -41.69 -13.64 1.66
N GLU A 30 -42.94 -13.44 2.09
CA GLU A 30 -43.67 -12.17 1.91
C GLU A 30 -42.96 -11.01 2.64
N TRP A 31 -42.48 -11.22 3.87
CA TRP A 31 -41.73 -10.20 4.60
C TRP A 31 -40.43 -9.83 3.91
N VAL A 32 -39.67 -10.83 3.43
CA VAL A 32 -38.41 -10.58 2.71
C VAL A 32 -38.69 -9.83 1.41
N GLN A 33 -39.73 -10.20 0.67
CA GLN A 33 -40.11 -9.48 -0.55
C GLN A 33 -40.49 -8.04 -0.26
N GLN A 34 -41.29 -7.79 0.77
CA GLN A 34 -41.68 -6.44 1.17
C GLN A 34 -40.46 -5.61 1.59
N MET A 35 -39.60 -6.15 2.46
CA MET A 35 -38.37 -5.47 2.87
C MET A 35 -37.43 -5.20 1.70
N GLN A 36 -37.31 -6.13 0.76
CA GLN A 36 -36.52 -5.95 -0.45
C GLN A 36 -37.09 -4.81 -1.30
N THR A 37 -38.40 -4.79 -1.54
CA THR A 37 -39.06 -3.73 -2.31
C THR A 37 -38.86 -2.37 -1.65
N ASP A 38 -39.05 -2.28 -0.34
CA ASP A 38 -38.90 -1.03 0.40
C ASP A 38 -37.46 -0.52 0.36
N LEU A 39 -36.47 -1.40 0.56
CA LEU A 39 -35.05 -1.03 0.50
C LEU A 39 -34.61 -0.62 -0.90
N VAL A 40 -35.00 -1.36 -1.94
CA VAL A 40 -34.66 -1.01 -3.32
C VAL A 40 -35.32 0.31 -3.70
N SER A 41 -36.60 0.51 -3.36
CA SER A 41 -37.30 1.77 -3.58
C SER A 41 -36.61 2.95 -2.91
N LEU A 42 -36.19 2.79 -1.65
CA LEU A 42 -35.48 3.83 -0.92
C LEU A 42 -34.13 4.13 -1.58
N ILE A 43 -33.37 3.11 -1.98
CA ILE A 43 -32.09 3.29 -2.67
C ILE A 43 -32.31 4.00 -4.00
N GLU A 44 -33.29 3.60 -4.80
CA GLU A 44 -33.56 4.24 -6.10
C GLU A 44 -33.97 5.71 -5.95
N ALA A 45 -34.75 6.04 -4.91
CA ALA A 45 -35.18 7.40 -4.62
C ALA A 45 -34.04 8.29 -4.08
N GLU A 46 -33.25 7.77 -3.13
CA GLU A 46 -32.30 8.58 -2.36
C GLU A 46 -30.85 8.48 -2.84
N SER A 47 -30.45 7.43 -3.56
CA SER A 47 -29.06 7.28 -4.03
C SER A 47 -28.68 8.26 -5.14
N GLY A 48 -29.66 8.84 -5.84
CA GLY A 48 -29.43 9.68 -7.00
C GLY A 48 -28.84 8.95 -8.20
N ALA A 49 -28.83 7.61 -8.23
CA ALA A 49 -28.25 6.82 -9.33
C ALA A 49 -28.85 7.18 -10.69
N GLN A 50 -30.17 7.40 -10.74
CA GLN A 50 -30.88 7.83 -11.95
C GLN A 50 -30.46 9.22 -12.40
N ASP A 51 -30.21 10.14 -11.47
CA ASP A 51 -29.76 11.48 -11.80
C ASP A 51 -28.32 11.47 -12.29
N LEU A 52 -27.46 10.62 -11.72
CA LEU A 52 -26.10 10.42 -12.22
C LEU A 52 -26.11 9.89 -13.66
N ILE A 53 -26.95 8.89 -13.98
CA ILE A 53 -27.14 8.39 -15.35
C ILE A 53 -27.54 9.52 -16.29
N LYS A 54 -28.53 10.35 -15.92
CA LYS A 54 -28.98 11.50 -16.72
C LYS A 54 -27.86 12.51 -16.93
N ILE A 55 -27.06 12.81 -15.89
CA ILE A 55 -25.92 13.74 -15.98
C ILE A 55 -24.89 13.22 -17.00
N PHE A 56 -24.53 11.94 -16.95
CA PHE A 56 -23.60 11.36 -17.94
C PHE A 56 -24.13 11.45 -19.37
N HIS A 57 -25.43 11.21 -19.57
CA HIS A 57 -26.05 11.37 -20.89
C HIS A 57 -26.09 12.84 -21.34
N TYR A 58 -26.46 13.77 -20.46
CA TYR A 58 -26.55 15.20 -20.77
C TYR A 58 -25.19 15.80 -21.14
N TYR A 59 -24.14 15.43 -20.39
CA TYR A 59 -22.78 15.90 -20.62
C TYR A 59 -21.99 15.04 -21.61
N ARG A 60 -22.64 14.16 -22.41
CA ARG A 60 -21.97 13.21 -23.33
C ARG A 60 -20.93 13.84 -24.25
N LYS A 61 -21.11 15.11 -24.64
CA LYS A 61 -20.17 15.89 -25.48
C LYS A 61 -18.86 16.29 -24.78
N HIS A 62 -18.76 16.17 -23.45
CA HIS A 62 -17.59 16.56 -22.66
C HIS A 62 -16.62 15.40 -22.42
N PHE A 63 -16.95 14.18 -22.88
CA PHE A 63 -16.09 13.02 -22.81
C PHE A 63 -16.25 12.14 -24.04
N THR A 64 -15.33 11.21 -24.26
CA THR A 64 -15.44 10.15 -25.26
C THR A 64 -15.49 8.80 -24.54
N VAL A 65 -16.12 7.81 -25.17
CA VAL A 65 -16.08 6.43 -24.67
C VAL A 65 -15.20 5.69 -25.65
N GLU A 66 -14.01 5.33 -25.18
CA GLU A 66 -13.01 4.62 -25.95
C GLU A 66 -13.03 3.13 -25.60
N HIS A 67 -12.42 2.31 -26.47
CA HIS A 67 -12.38 0.87 -26.29
C HIS A 67 -11.02 0.47 -25.74
N ASN A 68 -11.02 -0.39 -24.72
CA ASN A 68 -9.79 -0.96 -24.20
C ASN A 68 -9.32 -2.11 -25.11
N ASN A 69 -8.35 -1.83 -25.98
CA ASN A 69 -7.66 -2.87 -26.73
C ASN A 69 -6.69 -3.63 -25.82
N ALA A 70 -7.13 -4.75 -25.26
CA ALA A 70 -6.36 -5.53 -24.30
C ALA A 70 -4.98 -5.95 -24.85
N GLN A 71 -4.89 -6.31 -26.14
CA GLN A 71 -3.62 -6.70 -26.75
C GLN A 71 -2.64 -5.53 -26.80
N GLU A 72 -3.12 -4.34 -27.18
CA GLU A 72 -2.30 -3.12 -27.23
C GLU A 72 -1.84 -2.68 -25.84
N LEU A 73 -2.74 -2.71 -24.84
CA LEU A 73 -2.41 -2.38 -23.46
C LEU A 73 -1.31 -3.28 -22.91
N VAL A 74 -1.44 -4.59 -23.11
CA VAL A 74 -0.43 -5.57 -22.66
C VAL A 74 0.88 -5.37 -23.41
N THR A 75 0.84 -5.18 -24.73
CA THR A 75 2.05 -4.97 -25.55
C THR A 75 2.77 -3.68 -25.15
N SER A 76 2.04 -2.61 -24.90
CA SER A 76 2.57 -1.32 -24.44
C SER A 76 3.22 -1.45 -23.06
N ALA A 77 2.53 -2.08 -22.11
CA ALA A 77 3.06 -2.34 -20.77
C ALA A 77 4.34 -3.19 -20.82
N ALA A 78 4.34 -4.28 -21.60
CA ALA A 78 5.49 -5.14 -21.79
C ALA A 78 6.69 -4.37 -22.39
N SER A 79 6.47 -3.56 -23.41
CA SER A 79 7.52 -2.73 -24.02
C SER A 79 8.08 -1.69 -23.03
N ASN A 80 7.23 -1.07 -22.20
CA ASN A 80 7.69 -0.12 -21.19
C ASN A 80 8.53 -0.80 -20.11
N ILE A 81 8.15 -2.00 -19.68
CA ILE A 81 8.94 -2.81 -18.74
C ILE A 81 10.28 -3.20 -19.38
N GLU A 82 10.28 -3.64 -20.64
CA GLU A 82 11.50 -3.98 -21.37
C GLU A 82 12.46 -2.79 -21.42
N LYS A 83 11.98 -1.59 -21.80
CA LYS A 83 12.79 -0.36 -21.84
C LYS A 83 13.36 0.00 -20.46
N LEU A 84 12.56 -0.15 -19.40
CA LEU A 84 12.99 0.09 -18.03
C LEU A 84 14.12 -0.87 -17.63
N LEU A 85 13.95 -2.16 -17.90
CA LEU A 85 14.93 -3.19 -17.58
C LEU A 85 16.21 -3.04 -18.40
N LEU A 86 16.10 -2.71 -19.69
CA LEU A 86 17.24 -2.44 -20.55
C LEU A 86 18.05 -1.23 -20.06
N SER A 87 17.36 -0.16 -19.63
CA SER A 87 18.01 1.03 -19.05
C SER A 87 18.81 0.67 -17.79
N ARG A 88 18.21 -0.12 -16.89
CA ARG A 88 18.88 -0.60 -15.66
C ARG A 88 20.06 -1.52 -15.98
N SER A 89 19.90 -2.44 -16.92
CA SER A 89 20.97 -3.34 -17.37
C SER A 89 22.16 -2.54 -17.94
N ARG A 90 21.89 -1.51 -18.73
CA ARG A 90 22.95 -0.62 -19.27
C ARG A 90 23.68 0.13 -18.16
N ALA A 91 22.95 0.69 -17.19
CA ALA A 91 23.55 1.36 -16.05
C ALA A 91 24.46 0.40 -15.24
N LEU A 92 23.98 -0.82 -14.97
CA LEU A 92 24.76 -1.85 -14.29
C LEU A 92 26.01 -2.24 -15.07
N LYS A 93 25.91 -2.45 -16.38
CA LYS A 93 27.05 -2.76 -17.23
C LYS A 93 28.12 -1.66 -17.15
N ASN A 94 27.69 -0.39 -17.26
CA ASN A 94 28.61 0.74 -17.16
C ASN A 94 29.31 0.81 -15.80
N LEU A 95 28.57 0.59 -14.71
CA LEU A 95 29.14 0.56 -13.35
C LEU A 95 30.13 -0.59 -13.17
N ALA A 96 29.78 -1.79 -13.63
CA ALA A 96 30.66 -2.97 -13.53
C ALA A 96 31.95 -2.77 -14.32
N THR A 97 31.87 -2.30 -15.57
CA THR A 97 33.04 -2.02 -16.40
C THR A 97 33.92 -0.93 -15.77
N ALA A 98 33.33 0.16 -15.26
CA ALA A 98 34.10 1.20 -14.58
C ALA A 98 34.80 0.66 -13.32
N ALA A 99 34.12 -0.17 -12.53
CA ALA A 99 34.70 -0.78 -11.34
C ALA A 99 35.87 -1.72 -11.69
N GLU A 100 35.73 -2.55 -12.72
CA GLU A 100 36.80 -3.43 -13.22
C GLU A 100 38.03 -2.63 -13.68
N GLU A 101 37.82 -1.56 -14.46
CA GLU A 101 38.90 -0.70 -14.96
C GLU A 101 39.60 0.11 -13.84
N LEU A 102 38.85 0.55 -12.84
CA LEU A 102 39.41 1.27 -11.69
C LEU A 102 40.23 0.32 -10.81
N GLN A 103 39.71 -0.87 -10.53
CA GLN A 103 40.41 -1.85 -9.71
C GLN A 103 41.67 -2.38 -10.41
N MET A 104 41.62 -2.59 -11.73
CA MET A 104 42.79 -3.03 -12.50
C MET A 104 43.93 -2.00 -12.47
N ARG A 105 43.60 -0.70 -12.42
CA ARG A 105 44.58 0.39 -12.34
C ARG A 105 45.00 0.73 -10.92
N HIS A 106 44.30 0.20 -9.92
CA HIS A 106 44.61 0.44 -8.53
C HIS A 106 45.97 -0.21 -8.17
N GLN A 107 46.82 0.56 -7.50
CA GLN A 107 48.07 0.04 -6.95
C GLN A 107 47.86 -0.27 -5.48
N TRP A 108 48.19 -1.49 -5.08
CA TRP A 108 48.13 -1.91 -3.69
C TRP A 108 49.10 -1.08 -2.84
N GLN A 109 48.62 -0.57 -1.71
CA GLN A 109 49.38 0.23 -0.74
C GLN A 109 49.04 -0.28 0.66
N ASP A 110 50.06 -0.58 1.47
CA ASP A 110 49.89 -1.07 2.85
C ASP A 110 49.85 0.07 3.88
N GLU A 111 50.39 1.23 3.52
CA GLU A 111 50.54 2.39 4.39
C GLU A 111 49.48 3.43 4.05
N PHE A 112 48.46 3.52 4.90
CA PHE A 112 47.50 4.62 4.90
C PHE A 112 47.68 5.44 6.17
N GLU A 113 47.88 6.75 6.02
CA GLU A 113 47.82 7.70 7.11
C GLU A 113 46.36 8.03 7.48
N GLU A 114 46.17 8.59 8.67
CA GLU A 114 44.86 9.02 9.14
C GLU A 114 44.37 10.19 8.27
N GLY A 115 43.32 9.96 7.47
CA GLY A 115 42.77 10.96 6.54
C GLY A 115 42.97 10.67 5.04
N ASP A 116 43.72 9.63 4.68
CA ASP A 116 43.95 9.28 3.27
C ASP A 116 42.69 8.77 2.56
N MET A 117 41.78 8.15 3.31
CA MET A 117 40.50 7.64 2.79
C MET A 117 39.31 8.44 3.34
N LEU A 118 38.80 9.34 2.51
CA LEU A 118 37.62 10.16 2.82
C LEU A 118 36.34 9.51 2.30
N TYR A 119 35.52 8.97 3.21
CA TYR A 119 34.23 8.36 2.88
C TYR A 119 33.17 8.60 3.97
N TYR A 120 31.90 8.34 3.66
CA TYR A 120 30.80 8.37 4.62
C TYR A 120 30.46 6.94 5.07
N ASN A 121 30.66 6.63 6.36
CA ASN A 121 30.23 5.36 6.93
C ASN A 121 28.75 5.45 7.35
N ALA A 122 27.93 4.52 6.88
CA ALA A 122 26.49 4.52 7.07
C ALA A 122 26.04 4.31 8.53
N LYS A 123 26.93 3.83 9.41
CA LYS A 123 26.62 3.52 10.81
C LYS A 123 27.05 4.61 11.79
N ASP A 124 27.66 5.68 11.28
CA ASP A 124 28.17 6.73 12.14
C ASP A 124 27.09 7.64 12.66
N ASP A 125 27.22 7.99 13.93
CA ASP A 125 26.46 9.07 14.51
C ASP A 125 27.00 10.39 13.96
N ASN A 126 26.17 11.09 13.18
CA ASN A 126 26.48 12.38 12.54
C ASN A 126 26.90 13.49 13.53
N GLU A 127 26.71 13.27 14.84
CA GLU A 127 26.95 14.22 15.92
C GLU A 127 28.19 13.89 16.78
N SER A 128 28.79 12.71 16.62
CA SER A 128 29.96 12.33 17.41
C SER A 128 31.24 12.86 16.75
N ASP A 129 31.94 13.80 17.40
CA ASP A 129 33.29 14.24 17.02
C ASP A 129 34.33 13.40 17.76
N THR A 130 34.39 12.11 17.44
CA THR A 130 35.51 11.24 17.85
C THR A 130 36.68 11.44 16.88
N ASP A 131 37.93 11.14 17.29
CA ASP A 131 39.09 11.31 16.38
C ASP A 131 38.91 10.54 15.05
N PHE A 132 38.24 9.39 15.09
CA PHE A 132 37.89 8.59 13.92
C PHE A 132 36.85 9.23 12.98
N SER A 133 35.92 10.04 13.49
CA SER A 133 34.87 10.68 12.68
C SER A 133 35.31 12.00 12.04
N LYS A 134 36.43 12.59 12.51
CA LYS A 134 36.98 13.84 11.95
C LYS A 134 37.43 13.70 10.49
N HIS A 135 37.81 12.50 10.09
CA HIS A 135 38.29 12.18 8.73
C HIS A 135 37.18 11.62 7.82
N ARG A 136 35.91 11.70 8.24
CA ARG A 136 34.76 11.15 7.51
C ARG A 136 33.96 12.24 6.83
N LEU A 137 33.34 11.89 5.70
CA LEU A 137 32.41 12.79 5.02
C LEU A 137 31.17 12.99 5.90
N LYS A 138 30.71 14.24 5.99
CA LYS A 138 29.43 14.61 6.60
C LYS A 138 28.46 15.05 5.48
N PRO A 139 27.62 14.15 4.93
CA PRO A 139 26.75 14.49 3.81
C PRO A 139 25.58 15.37 4.25
N ASP A 140 25.18 16.29 3.37
CA ASP A 140 23.92 17.01 3.52
C ASP A 140 22.76 16.09 3.14
N PHE A 141 21.91 15.80 4.11
CA PHE A 141 20.73 14.96 3.94
C PHE A 141 19.49 15.79 3.64
N LYS A 142 18.72 15.35 2.64
CA LYS A 142 17.47 15.97 2.23
C LYS A 142 16.36 14.92 2.14
N GLU A 143 15.14 15.33 2.41
CA GLU A 143 13.98 14.48 2.24
C GLU A 143 13.75 14.22 0.75
N ASP A 144 13.59 12.95 0.39
CA ASP A 144 13.26 12.53 -0.97
C ASP A 144 11.99 11.68 -0.99
N SER A 145 11.04 12.06 -1.85
CA SER A 145 9.73 11.43 -1.95
C SER A 145 9.77 10.02 -2.53
N ALA A 146 10.75 9.71 -3.38
CA ALA A 146 10.93 8.38 -3.95
C ALA A 146 11.54 7.41 -2.93
N PHE A 147 12.48 7.87 -2.11
CA PHE A 147 13.15 7.04 -1.10
C PHE A 147 12.43 6.98 0.25
N LYS A 148 11.51 7.91 0.54
CA LYS A 148 10.76 8.00 1.81
C LYS A 148 11.64 8.06 3.06
N ARG A 149 12.82 8.66 2.90
CA ARG A 149 13.81 8.89 3.95
C ARG A 149 14.73 10.03 3.54
N MET A 150 15.51 10.50 4.50
CA MET A 150 16.61 11.41 4.26
C MET A 150 17.70 10.75 3.42
N VAL A 151 18.11 11.38 2.32
CA VAL A 151 19.14 10.88 1.40
C VAL A 151 20.11 12.00 0.99
N SER A 152 21.31 11.62 0.57
CA SER A 152 22.28 12.51 -0.07
C SER A 152 22.62 11.97 -1.45
N PHE A 153 22.68 12.84 -2.46
CA PHE A 153 22.97 12.46 -3.85
C PHE A 153 24.43 12.72 -4.26
N ASN A 154 25.21 13.38 -3.40
CA ASN A 154 26.59 13.77 -3.72
C ASN A 154 27.60 12.66 -3.43
N HIS A 155 27.33 11.80 -2.45
CA HIS A 155 28.25 10.76 -1.98
C HIS A 155 27.49 9.46 -1.75
N THR A 156 28.21 8.34 -1.86
CA THR A 156 27.67 7.01 -1.56
C THR A 156 28.09 6.60 -0.15
N ALA A 157 27.17 5.98 0.58
CA ALA A 157 27.46 5.44 1.91
C ALA A 157 28.20 4.10 1.82
N VAL A 158 29.16 3.90 2.71
CA VAL A 158 29.88 2.64 2.89
C VAL A 158 29.28 1.90 4.08
N HIS A 159 28.94 0.62 3.89
CA HIS A 159 28.45 -0.24 4.96
C HIS A 159 29.48 -1.30 5.30
N ILE A 160 30.05 -1.21 6.51
CA ILE A 160 30.99 -2.20 7.05
C ILE A 160 30.24 -3.06 8.09
N PRO A 161 30.20 -4.40 7.95
CA PRO A 161 29.64 -5.30 8.96
C PRO A 161 30.30 -5.12 10.33
N THR A 162 29.56 -5.39 11.42
CA THR A 162 30.04 -5.12 12.79
C THR A 162 31.16 -6.06 13.25
N ASP A 163 31.27 -7.23 12.62
CA ASP A 163 32.28 -8.25 12.85
C ASP A 163 33.59 -8.01 12.09
N ILE A 164 33.61 -7.03 11.16
CA ILE A 164 34.79 -6.62 10.42
C ILE A 164 35.29 -5.28 10.97
N TYR A 165 36.55 -5.24 11.38
CA TYR A 165 37.19 -3.99 11.78
C TYR A 165 37.46 -3.10 10.57
N GLU A 166 37.12 -1.82 10.69
CA GLU A 166 37.43 -0.79 9.69
C GLU A 166 38.88 -0.33 9.87
N GLY A 167 39.70 -0.44 8.81
CA GLY A 167 41.13 -0.09 8.90
C GLY A 167 42.05 -1.24 9.33
N CYS A 168 41.68 -2.50 9.05
CA CYS A 168 42.62 -3.61 9.11
C CYS A 168 43.87 -3.28 8.28
N LYS A 169 45.03 -3.32 8.94
CA LYS A 169 46.36 -3.34 8.31
C LYS A 169 46.74 -4.76 7.93
#